data_AF-A0A973J9U4-F1
#
_entry.id   AF-A0A973J9U4-F1
#
_cell.length_a   1.000
_cell.length_b   1.000
_cell.length_c   1.000
_cell.angle_alpha   90.00
_cell.angle_beta   90.00
_cell.angle_gamma   90.00
#
_symmetry.space_group_name_H-M   'P 1'
#
loop_
_entity.id
_entity.type
_entity.pdbx_description
1 polymer ?
#
loop_
_entity_poly.entity_id
_entity_poly.type
_entity_poly.pdbx_seq_one_letter_code
_entity_poly.pdbx_strand_id
1 'polypeptide(L)'
;FPVEINRADYATLLRVPGIGVTSARRIIAARRFAPISPEGMKKIGVVMKRAKYFITCSGRPFDKIDHQPARLRQRLLLGDGGEAKLPRQLVLPGIG
;
A
#
# COMPACT_ATOMS: atom_id res chain seq x y z
N PHE A 1 5.79 0.57 -11.31
CA PHE A 1 4.95 0.48 -10.10
C PHE A 1 4.49 -0.96 -10.01
N PRO A 2 4.60 -1.67 -8.87
CA PRO A 2 5.09 -1.32 -7.53
C PRO A 2 6.64 -1.29 -7.38
N VAL A 3 7.14 -0.78 -6.26
CA VAL A 3 8.59 -0.71 -5.91
C VAL A 3 9.01 -2.00 -5.18
N GLU A 4 10.01 -2.70 -5.72
CA GLU A 4 10.48 -3.97 -5.16
C GLU A 4 11.49 -3.75 -4.04
N ILE A 5 11.17 -4.18 -2.81
CA ILE A 5 11.95 -3.86 -1.61
C ILE A 5 13.22 -4.71 -1.47
N ASN A 6 13.56 -5.65 -2.35
CA ASN A 6 14.90 -6.25 -2.35
C ASN A 6 15.85 -5.58 -3.36
N ARG A 7 15.33 -5.02 -4.46
CA ARG A 7 16.14 -4.33 -5.48
C ARG A 7 16.12 -2.81 -5.41
N ALA A 8 15.14 -2.18 -4.78
CA ALA A 8 14.99 -0.72 -4.84
C ALA A 8 16.15 0.05 -4.20
N ASP A 9 16.65 1.07 -4.89
CA ASP A 9 17.68 1.98 -4.38
C ASP A 9 17.20 2.83 -3.20
N TYR A 10 18.16 3.38 -2.44
CA TYR A 10 17.90 4.24 -1.29
C TYR A 10 17.00 5.45 -1.63
N ALA A 11 17.27 6.12 -2.75
CA ALA A 11 16.47 7.25 -3.21
C ALA A 11 15.03 6.84 -3.57
N THR A 12 14.85 5.65 -4.12
CA THR A 12 13.54 5.10 -4.48
C THR A 12 12.73 4.75 -3.23
N LEU A 13 13.38 4.19 -2.20
CA LEU A 13 12.76 3.88 -0.92
C LEU A 13 12.24 5.15 -0.22
N LEU A 14 12.97 6.26 -0.28
CA LEU A 14 12.58 7.55 0.30
C LEU A 14 11.35 8.20 -0.36
N ARG A 15 11.06 7.86 -1.61
CA ARG A 15 9.86 8.32 -2.32
C ARG A 15 8.59 7.57 -1.89
N VAL A 16 8.74 6.42 -1.23
CA VAL A 16 7.60 5.60 -0.80
C VAL A 16 6.98 6.20 0.46
N PRO A 17 5.67 6.52 0.45
CA PRO A 17 5.00 7.04 1.62
C PRO A 17 5.01 6.00 2.76
N GLY A 18 5.58 6.38 3.91
CA GLY A 18 5.71 5.49 5.07
C GLY A 18 7.08 4.83 5.23
N ILE A 19 8.04 5.10 4.35
CA ILE A 19 9.45 4.73 4.51
C ILE A 19 10.28 6.00 4.75
N GLY A 20 10.83 6.13 5.95
CA GLY A 20 11.76 7.22 6.29
C GLY A 20 13.22 6.84 6.10
N VAL A 21 14.10 7.80 6.35
CA VAL A 21 15.58 7.67 6.28
C VAL A 21 16.11 6.47 7.08
N THR A 22 15.61 6.30 8.31
CA THR A 22 16.00 5.21 9.22
C THR A 22 15.50 3.86 8.70
N SER A 23 14.24 3.79 8.28
CA SER A 23 13.64 2.57 7.75
C SER A 23 14.33 2.16 6.44
N ALA A 24 14.65 3.10 5.56
CA ALA A 24 15.39 2.86 4.31
C ALA A 24 16.79 2.30 4.58
N ARG A 25 17.55 2.86 5.53
CA ARG A 25 18.86 2.32 5.92
C ARG A 25 18.76 0.90 6.49
N ARG A 26 17.75 0.65 7.34
CA ARG A 26 17.50 -0.69 7.89
C ARG A 26 17.12 -1.71 6.82
N ILE A 27 16.34 -1.31 5.81
CA ILE A 27 16.01 -2.15 4.66
C ILE A 27 17.29 -2.57 3.94
N ILE A 28 18.17 -1.61 3.63
CA ILE A 28 19.44 -1.90 2.93
C ILE A 28 20.32 -2.83 3.76
N ALA A 29 20.43 -2.58 5.07
CA ALA A 29 21.19 -3.45 5.97
C ALA A 29 20.60 -4.86 6.04
N ALA A 30 19.29 -5.01 6.14
CA ALA A 30 18.62 -6.30 6.24
C ALA A 30 18.77 -7.14 4.97
N ARG A 31 18.71 -6.51 3.78
CA ARG A 31 18.94 -7.19 2.48
C ARG A 31 20.31 -7.89 2.40
N ARG A 32 21.31 -7.39 3.12
CA ARG A 32 22.67 -7.96 3.14
C ARG A 32 22.72 -9.32 3.83
N PHE A 33 21.75 -9.62 4.70
CA PHE A 33 21.64 -10.89 5.41
C PHE A 33 20.65 -11.84 4.74
N ALA A 34 19.47 -11.34 4.37
CA ALA A 34 18.41 -12.14 3.78
C ALA A 34 17.43 -11.27 2.98
N PRO A 35 16.71 -11.84 2.00
CA PRO A 35 15.60 -11.15 1.36
C PRO A 35 14.54 -10.76 2.41
N ILE A 36 13.99 -9.55 2.28
CA ILE A 36 13.05 -9.02 3.27
C ILE A 36 11.68 -9.68 3.09
N SER A 37 11.29 -10.44 4.10
CA SER A 37 9.93 -10.98 4.24
C SER A 37 8.92 -9.88 4.66
N PRO A 38 7.63 -10.06 4.34
CA PRO A 38 6.59 -9.09 4.69
C PRO A 38 6.52 -8.79 6.19
N GLU A 39 6.77 -9.79 7.02
CA GLU A 39 6.79 -9.69 8.48
C GLU A 39 8.00 -8.89 8.99
N GLY A 40 9.17 -9.10 8.37
CA GLY A 40 10.41 -8.39 8.70
C GLY A 40 10.27 -6.89 8.46
N MET A 41 9.47 -6.51 7.47
CA MET A 41 9.29 -5.12 7.13
C MET A 41 8.41 -4.35 8.13
N LYS A 42 7.44 -5.03 8.79
CA LYS A 42 6.78 -4.49 9.99
C LYS A 42 7.76 -4.30 11.14
N LYS A 43 8.67 -5.26 11.36
CA LYS A 43 9.69 -5.19 12.43
C LYS A 43 10.72 -4.06 12.21
N ILE A 44 11.04 -3.73 10.96
CA ILE A 44 11.96 -2.63 10.62
C ILE A 44 11.38 -1.25 11.01
N GLY A 45 10.06 -1.14 11.12
CA GLY A 45 9.36 0.11 11.38
C GLY A 45 8.88 0.82 10.10
N VAL A 46 8.61 0.06 9.03
CA VAL A 46 7.92 0.60 7.85
C VAL A 46 6.43 0.74 8.15
N VAL A 47 5.85 1.89 7.81
CA VAL A 47 4.42 2.14 7.99
C VAL A 47 3.61 1.42 6.92
N MET A 48 3.25 0.17 7.19
CA MET A 48 2.50 -0.68 6.26
C MET A 48 1.18 -0.06 5.80
N LYS A 49 0.49 0.71 6.66
CA LYS A 49 -0.80 1.35 6.32
C LYS A 49 -0.72 2.22 5.06
N ARG A 50 0.42 2.88 4.83
CA ARG A 50 0.66 3.74 3.66
C ARG A 50 1.50 3.05 2.60
N ALA A 51 2.52 2.29 3.02
CA ALA A 51 3.47 1.69 2.10
C ALA A 51 2.89 0.49 1.33
N LYS A 52 1.91 -0.25 1.88
CA LYS A 52 1.42 -1.54 1.34
C LYS A 52 0.99 -1.55 -0.13
N TYR A 53 0.59 -0.41 -0.68
CA TYR A 53 0.16 -0.27 -2.08
C TYR A 53 1.30 0.12 -3.03
N PHE A 54 2.42 0.57 -2.49
CA PHE A 54 3.55 1.10 -3.24
C PHE A 54 4.73 0.11 -3.30
N ILE A 55 4.70 -0.92 -2.47
CA ILE A 55 5.83 -1.83 -2.26
C ILE A 55 5.47 -3.29 -2.59
N THR A 56 6.47 -4.04 -3.04
CA THR A 56 6.41 -5.50 -3.16
C THR A 56 7.59 -6.16 -2.50
N CYS A 57 7.37 -7.37 -1.99
CA CYS A 57 8.41 -8.26 -1.50
C CYS A 57 8.49 -9.47 -2.44
N SER A 58 9.62 -9.67 -3.11
CA SER A 58 9.87 -10.88 -3.91
C SER A 58 8.75 -11.18 -4.92
N GLY A 59 8.21 -10.14 -5.56
CA GLY A 59 7.14 -10.25 -6.54
C GLY A 59 5.72 -10.44 -5.97
N ARG A 60 5.54 -10.51 -4.65
CA ARG A 60 4.22 -10.59 -4.02
C ARG A 60 3.81 -9.22 -3.44
N PRO A 61 2.67 -8.66 -3.87
CA PRO A 61 2.08 -7.50 -3.22
C PRO A 61 1.55 -7.89 -1.82
N PHE A 62 1.60 -6.93 -0.90
CA PHE A 62 1.16 -7.11 0.49
C PHE A 62 -0.35 -7.16 0.65
N ASP A 63 -1.06 -6.54 -0.28
CA ASP A 63 -2.51 -6.45 -0.31
C ASP A 63 -2.97 -7.18 -1.59
N LYS A 64 -3.85 -8.17 -1.44
CA LYS A 64 -4.55 -8.79 -2.57
C LYS A 64 -5.62 -7.81 -3.05
N ILE A 65 -5.21 -6.64 -3.55
CA ILE A 65 -6.15 -5.87 -4.35
C ILE A 65 -6.27 -6.65 -5.65
N ASP A 66 -7.47 -7.17 -5.89
CA ASP A 66 -7.87 -7.76 -7.16
C ASP A 66 -7.80 -6.64 -8.22
N HIS A 67 -6.61 -6.39 -8.77
CA HIS A 67 -6.37 -5.37 -9.79
C HIS A 67 -6.98 -5.76 -11.14
N GLN A 68 -7.72 -6.86 -11.21
CA GLN A 68 -8.43 -7.24 -12.41
C GLN A 68 -9.53 -6.20 -12.70
N PRO A 69 -9.42 -5.46 -13.82
CA PRO A 69 -10.35 -4.38 -14.14
C PRO A 69 -11.78 -4.90 -14.29
N ALA A 70 -11.97 -6.18 -14.64
CA ALA A 70 -13.27 -6.83 -14.70
C ALA A 70 -13.97 -6.86 -13.32
N ARG A 71 -13.25 -7.23 -12.25
CA ARG A 71 -13.79 -7.33 -10.89
C ARG A 71 -14.03 -5.95 -10.27
N LEU A 72 -13.17 -4.98 -10.56
CA LEU A 72 -13.37 -3.59 -10.12
C LEU A 72 -14.60 -2.97 -10.79
N ARG A 73 -14.75 -3.14 -12.11
CA ARG A 73 -15.97 -2.70 -12.83
C ARG A 73 -17.21 -3.38 -12.28
N GLN A 74 -17.15 -4.69 -12.06
CA GLN A 74 -18.27 -5.44 -11.53
C GLN A 74 -18.66 -4.96 -10.12
N ARG A 75 -17.72 -4.62 -9.23
CA ARG A 75 -18.01 -4.05 -7.90
C ARG A 75 -18.56 -2.63 -7.96
N LEU A 76 -18.08 -1.81 -8.90
CA LEU A 76 -18.61 -0.45 -9.12
C LEU A 76 -20.01 -0.47 -9.72
N LEU A 77 -20.28 -1.42 -10.62
CA LEU A 77 -21.57 -1.58 -11.30
C LEU A 77 -22.63 -2.26 -10.42
N LEU A 78 -22.23 -3.25 -9.60
CA LEU A 78 -23.15 -4.01 -8.75
C LEU A 78 -23.26 -3.46 -7.33
N GLY A 79 -22.40 -2.51 -6.94
CA GLY A 79 -22.28 -2.03 -5.56
C GLY A 79 -21.69 -3.12 -4.65
N ASP A 80 -20.66 -2.78 -3.87
CA ASP A 80 -20.27 -3.65 -2.76
C ASP A 80 -21.45 -3.70 -1.78
N GLY A 81 -22.02 -4.90 -1.59
CA GLY A 81 -22.93 -5.21 -0.48
C GLY A 81 -22.21 -5.22 0.88
N GLY A 82 -21.27 -4.31 1.10
CA GLY A 82 -20.60 -4.07 2.36
C GLY A 82 -20.77 -2.59 2.69
N GLU A 83 -21.54 -2.30 3.73
CA GLU A 83 -21.92 -0.97 4.20
C GLU A 83 -20.98 0.16 3.75
N ALA A 84 -21.30 0.74 2.60
CA ALA A 84 -20.88 2.08 2.27
C ALA A 84 -21.62 2.96 3.26
N LYS A 85 -20.96 3.32 4.37
CA LYS A 85 -21.38 4.45 5.20
C LYS A 85 -21.53 5.62 4.23
N LEU A 86 -22.78 5.92 3.87
CA LEU A 86 -23.08 6.89 2.84
C LEU A 86 -22.29 8.16 3.16
N PRO A 87 -21.60 8.78 2.18
CA PRO A 87 -21.18 10.15 2.38
C PRO A 87 -22.46 10.90 2.75
N ARG A 88 -22.52 11.42 3.98
CA ARG A 88 -23.63 12.27 4.42
C ARG A 88 -23.66 13.42 3.44
N GLN A 89 -24.55 13.31 2.45
CA GLN A 89 -24.85 14.40 1.54
C GLN A 89 -25.06 15.62 2.44
N LEU A 90 -24.24 16.65 2.22
CA LEU A 90 -24.45 17.92 2.88
C LEU A 90 -25.79 18.41 2.34
N VAL A 91 -26.84 18.23 3.12
CA VAL A 91 -28.11 18.89 2.84
C VAL A 91 -27.80 20.37 2.97
N LEU A 92 -27.71 21.07 1.83
CA LEU A 92 -27.60 22.51 1.83
C LEU A 92 -28.95 23.05 2.29
N PRO A 93 -29.02 23.74 3.44
CA PRO A 93 -30.27 24.38 3.85
C PRO A 93 -30.56 25.53 2.87
N GLY A 94 -31.72 25.48 2.20
CA GLY A 94 -32.28 26.67 1.55
C GLY A 94 -32.55 26.63 0.03
N ILE A 95 -33.01 25.52 -0.53
CA ILE A 95 -33.73 25.54 -1.82
C ILE A 95 -35.07 24.83 -1.63
N GLY A 96 -36.06 25.63 -1.24
CA GLY A 96 -37.49 25.36 -1.43
C GLY A 96 -38.00 26.12 -2.64
#